data_AF-A0A399M0K2-F1
#
_entry.id   AF-A0A399M0K2-F1
#
_cell.length_a   1.000
_cell.length_b   1.000
_cell.length_c   1.000
_cell.angle_alpha   90.00
_cell.angle_beta   90.00
_cell.angle_gamma   90.00
#
_symmetry.space_group_name_H-M   'P 1'
#
loop_
_entity.id
_entity.type
_entity.pdbx_description
1 polymer ?
#
loop_
_entity_poly.entity_id
_entity_poly.type
_entity_poly.pdbx_seq_one_letter_code
_entity_poly.pdbx_strand_id
1 'polypeptide(L)'
;MEREGTAMKIFYQKSRPITVAENNAAQSILEYASQIFAYLRTDEGPDNVSITSVDGHNSPISLNVASRVAHFKFSPYGYAPNLGMLPLGFNGERHDQIGGLYLLGNGYRGYSPALMRFYSPDSLSPFAEGGVNSYTYTGNDPINRVDPTGHYYGKAKIIEAPLIAYYKRNFLGKKKKLIILSHGKPGFIQAGGNALNAEQLTRLLNDNNIKTNKLPTEMHFCFSATKTKNGELFIQDYANINKVDTSGFNGKIETRDNHFSALASDSGITIRHKLPKPNPLHSDPNKRYPTHEPITATPQQQIPLIRV
;
A
#
# COMPACT_ATOMS: atom_id res chain seq x y z
N MET A 1 -19.28 36.36 3.02
CA MET A 1 -20.17 35.18 2.94
C MET A 1 -19.26 33.97 3.04
N GLU A 2 -18.90 33.60 4.27
CA GLU A 2 -18.17 32.35 4.53
C GLU A 2 -19.14 31.20 4.20
N ARG A 3 -18.79 30.38 3.20
CA ARG A 3 -19.44 29.08 3.09
C ARG A 3 -18.94 28.27 4.27
N GLU A 4 -19.82 27.88 5.19
CA GLU A 4 -19.52 26.82 6.14
C GLU A 4 -18.92 25.66 5.35
N GLY A 5 -17.64 25.39 5.58
CA GLY A 5 -16.91 24.37 4.84
C GLY A 5 -17.46 23.01 5.23
N THR A 6 -18.25 22.39 4.36
CA THR A 6 -18.62 20.99 4.51
C THR A 6 -17.34 20.15 4.62
N ALA A 7 -17.15 19.50 5.76
CA ALA A 7 -16.02 18.61 5.96
C ALA A 7 -16.37 17.19 5.48
N MET A 8 -15.78 16.78 4.36
CA MET A 8 -15.74 15.36 3.97
C MET A 8 -14.94 14.57 5.01
N LYS A 9 -15.53 13.49 5.52
CA LYS A 9 -14.90 12.55 6.46
C LYS A 9 -14.62 11.24 5.74
N ILE A 10 -13.43 10.70 5.95
CA ILE A 10 -13.02 9.42 5.37
C ILE A 10 -12.62 8.50 6.50
N PHE A 11 -13.27 7.35 6.55
CA PHE A 11 -13.01 6.32 7.53
C PHE A 11 -12.18 5.23 6.89
N TYR A 12 -11.15 4.80 7.60
CA TYR A 12 -10.20 3.81 7.12
C TYR A 12 -10.29 2.54 7.95
N GLN A 13 -10.21 1.40 7.27
CA GLN A 13 -9.84 0.14 7.90
C GLN A 13 -8.39 -0.15 7.52
N LYS A 14 -7.50 0.10 8.49
CA LYS A 14 -6.04 0.06 8.28
C LYS A 14 -5.63 1.10 7.24
N SER A 15 -5.12 0.69 6.08
CA SER A 15 -4.69 1.57 5.00
C SER A 15 -5.76 1.80 3.93
N ARG A 16 -6.94 1.18 4.01
CA ARG A 16 -7.96 1.28 2.96
C ARG A 16 -9.15 2.13 3.38
N PRO A 17 -9.62 3.05 2.54
CA PRO A 17 -10.85 3.79 2.79
C PRO A 17 -12.04 2.82 2.73
N ILE A 18 -12.83 2.78 3.80
CA ILE A 18 -14.04 1.94 3.89
C ILE A 18 -15.32 2.75 3.88
N THR A 19 -15.28 4.03 4.22
CA THR A 19 -16.44 4.91 4.14
C THR A 19 -15.99 6.33 3.81
N VAL A 20 -16.65 6.94 2.83
CA VAL A 20 -16.55 8.37 2.55
C VAL A 20 -17.89 9.01 2.89
N ALA A 21 -17.90 9.97 3.81
CA ALA A 21 -19.10 10.67 4.24
C ALA A 21 -18.96 12.17 3.95
N GLU A 22 -20.00 12.75 3.36
CA GLU A 22 -20.07 14.16 3.01
C GLU A 22 -21.50 14.66 3.17
N ASN A 23 -21.68 15.75 3.93
CA ASN A 23 -23.00 16.23 4.36
C ASN A 23 -23.83 15.11 5.01
N ASN A 24 -25.06 14.90 4.52
CA ASN A 24 -26.00 13.88 4.97
C ASN A 24 -25.88 12.56 4.17
N ALA A 25 -24.86 12.43 3.32
CA ALA A 25 -24.63 11.24 2.52
C ALA A 25 -23.35 10.51 2.95
N ALA A 26 -23.38 9.18 2.88
CA ALA A 26 -22.20 8.35 3.04
C ALA A 26 -22.19 7.23 2.01
N GLN A 27 -20.98 6.84 1.61
CA GLN A 27 -20.72 5.70 0.75
C GLN A 27 -19.75 4.78 1.47
N SER A 28 -20.25 3.63 1.89
CA SER A 28 -19.43 2.55 2.44
C SER A 28 -19.01 1.60 1.33
N ILE A 29 -17.75 1.18 1.38
CA ILE A 29 -17.07 0.36 0.39
C ILE A 29 -16.92 -1.03 1.00
N LEU A 30 -17.51 -2.03 0.35
CA LEU A 30 -17.34 -3.42 0.71
C LEU A 30 -16.29 -4.04 -0.20
N GLU A 31 -15.22 -4.56 0.40
CA GLU A 31 -14.17 -5.29 -0.30
C GLU A 31 -14.24 -6.77 0.03
N TYR A 32 -13.97 -7.61 -0.97
CA TYR A 32 -13.74 -9.04 -0.79
C TYR A 32 -12.47 -9.43 -1.54
N ALA A 33 -11.60 -10.21 -0.88
CA ALA A 33 -10.31 -10.61 -1.45
C ALA A 33 -9.52 -9.43 -2.06
N SER A 34 -9.62 -8.23 -1.44
CA SER A 34 -8.90 -7.00 -1.84
C SER A 34 -9.41 -6.29 -3.07
N GLN A 35 -10.53 -6.76 -3.61
CA GLN A 35 -11.23 -6.14 -4.71
C GLN A 35 -12.50 -5.48 -4.19
N ILE A 36 -12.84 -4.33 -4.77
CA ILE A 36 -14.09 -3.66 -4.46
C ILE A 36 -15.20 -4.54 -5.01
N PHE A 37 -16.15 -4.88 -4.15
CA PHE A 37 -17.26 -5.76 -4.48
C PHE A 37 -18.58 -5.01 -4.53
N ALA A 38 -18.81 -4.12 -3.56
CA ALA A 38 -20.05 -3.35 -3.50
C ALA A 38 -19.85 -1.98 -2.85
N TYR A 39 -20.81 -1.10 -3.11
CA TYR A 39 -20.97 0.16 -2.43
C TYR A 39 -22.34 0.18 -1.75
N LEU A 40 -22.37 0.60 -0.49
CA LEU A 40 -23.59 0.95 0.23
C LEU A 40 -23.66 2.48 0.29
N ARG A 41 -24.64 3.06 -0.37
CA ARG A 41 -24.94 4.49 -0.29
C ARG A 41 -26.09 4.69 0.69
N THR A 42 -25.86 5.55 1.67
CA THR A 42 -26.87 6.00 2.64
C THR A 42 -26.99 7.51 2.50
N ASP A 43 -28.20 8.02 2.29
CA ASP A 43 -28.49 9.46 2.31
C ASP A 43 -29.83 9.70 3.02
N GLU A 44 -30.53 10.82 2.78
CA GLU A 44 -31.85 11.06 3.40
C GLU A 44 -32.94 10.10 2.89
N GLY A 45 -32.67 9.38 1.80
CA GLY A 45 -33.55 8.37 1.22
C GLY A 45 -33.25 6.94 1.72
N PRO A 46 -33.91 5.93 1.11
CA PRO A 46 -33.63 4.54 1.41
C PRO A 46 -32.21 4.16 0.95
N ASP A 47 -31.54 3.38 1.78
CA ASP A 47 -30.22 2.82 1.47
C ASP A 47 -30.20 2.11 0.12
N ASN A 48 -29.13 2.37 -0.65
CA ASN A 48 -28.94 1.78 -1.96
C ASN A 48 -27.66 0.95 -1.99
N VAL A 49 -27.79 -0.32 -2.33
CA VAL A 49 -26.66 -1.22 -2.55
C VAL A 49 -26.39 -1.34 -4.04
N SER A 50 -25.13 -1.10 -4.40
CA SER A 50 -24.63 -1.24 -5.76
C SER A 50 -23.53 -2.30 -5.81
N ILE A 51 -23.61 -3.25 -6.74
CA ILE A 51 -22.57 -4.27 -6.93
C ILE A 51 -21.65 -3.84 -8.07
N THR A 52 -20.34 -3.93 -7.85
CA THR A 52 -19.35 -3.54 -8.86
C THR A 52 -18.54 -4.73 -9.35
N SER A 53 -18.05 -4.63 -10.58
CA SER A 53 -17.04 -5.53 -11.14
C SER A 53 -15.79 -4.70 -11.41
N VAL A 54 -14.61 -5.26 -11.18
CA VAL A 54 -13.33 -4.56 -11.30
C VAL A 54 -12.37 -5.27 -12.26
N ASP A 55 -11.34 -4.56 -12.74
CA ASP A 55 -10.22 -5.16 -13.46
C ASP A 55 -9.19 -5.80 -12.52
N GLY A 56 -8.13 -6.38 -13.09
CA GLY A 56 -7.06 -7.03 -12.32
C GLY A 56 -6.23 -6.09 -11.43
N HIS A 57 -6.36 -4.77 -11.59
CA HIS A 57 -5.75 -3.77 -10.72
C HIS A 57 -6.77 -3.09 -9.79
N ASN A 58 -8.02 -3.57 -9.75
CA ASN A 58 -9.10 -3.05 -8.93
C ASN A 58 -9.78 -1.76 -9.46
N SER A 59 -9.64 -1.42 -10.74
CA SER A 59 -10.41 -0.33 -11.37
C SER A 59 -11.86 -0.78 -11.64
N PRO A 60 -12.90 -0.04 -11.21
CA PRO A 60 -14.29 -0.40 -11.47
C PRO A 60 -14.66 -0.42 -12.95
N ILE A 61 -15.10 -1.55 -13.50
CA ILE A 61 -15.53 -1.70 -14.90
C ILE A 61 -17.04 -1.45 -15.04
N SER A 62 -17.82 -1.85 -14.04
CA SER A 62 -19.27 -1.64 -14.03
C SER A 62 -19.81 -1.46 -12.63
N LEU A 63 -20.92 -0.73 -12.52
CA LEU A 63 -21.71 -0.58 -11.30
C LEU A 63 -23.17 -0.95 -11.60
N ASN A 64 -23.66 -1.97 -10.91
CA ASN A 64 -25.00 -2.51 -11.06
C ASN A 64 -25.87 -2.00 -9.91
N VAL A 65 -26.92 -1.26 -10.23
CA VAL A 65 -27.86 -0.65 -9.28
C VAL A 65 -29.27 -1.05 -9.67
N ALA A 66 -29.88 -1.94 -8.89
CA ALA A 66 -31.16 -2.57 -9.22
C ALA A 66 -31.15 -3.13 -10.67
N SER A 67 -31.96 -2.57 -11.58
CA SER A 67 -32.05 -2.98 -12.98
C SER A 67 -31.18 -2.17 -13.95
N ARG A 68 -30.31 -1.27 -13.45
CA ARG A 68 -29.45 -0.40 -14.27
C ARG A 68 -27.98 -0.79 -14.12
N VAL A 69 -27.24 -0.70 -15.22
CA VAL A 69 -25.79 -0.93 -15.26
C VAL A 69 -25.09 0.31 -15.81
N ALA A 70 -24.18 0.87 -15.04
CA ALA A 70 -23.24 1.88 -15.51
C ALA A 70 -21.92 1.20 -15.86
N HIS A 71 -21.32 1.56 -16.99
CA HIS A 71 -20.02 1.05 -17.44
C HIS A 71 -18.97 2.16 -17.41
N PHE A 72 -17.76 1.80 -16.98
CA PHE A 72 -16.63 2.71 -16.94
C PHE A 72 -15.52 2.18 -17.84
N LYS A 73 -14.77 3.11 -18.43
CA LYS A 73 -13.62 2.81 -19.28
C LYS A 73 -12.48 3.73 -18.89
N PHE A 74 -11.33 3.14 -18.63
CA PHE A 74 -10.12 3.86 -18.30
C PHE A 74 -9.17 3.79 -19.50
N SER A 75 -8.52 4.91 -19.82
CA SER A 75 -7.32 4.88 -20.64
C SER A 75 -6.19 4.13 -19.90
N PRO A 76 -5.08 3.77 -20.59
CA PRO A 76 -3.93 3.15 -19.94
C PRO A 76 -3.40 3.93 -18.72
N TYR A 77 -3.54 5.25 -18.70
CA TYR A 77 -3.10 6.12 -17.60
C TYR A 77 -4.23 6.45 -16.61
N GLY A 78 -5.37 5.78 -16.69
CA GLY A 78 -6.47 5.93 -15.73
C GLY A 78 -7.41 7.10 -16.00
N TYR A 79 -7.28 7.79 -17.14
CA TYR A 79 -8.25 8.83 -17.52
C TYR A 79 -9.61 8.20 -17.83
N ALA A 80 -10.65 8.69 -17.18
CA ALA A 80 -12.05 8.35 -17.42
C ALA A 80 -12.89 9.64 -17.29
N PRO A 81 -13.67 10.02 -18.32
CA PRO A 81 -14.35 11.32 -18.33
C PRO A 81 -15.51 11.42 -17.33
N ASN A 82 -16.12 10.31 -16.93
CA ASN A 82 -17.30 10.28 -16.06
C ASN A 82 -17.26 9.08 -15.10
N LEU A 83 -16.58 9.23 -13.97
CA LEU A 83 -16.66 8.25 -12.87
C LEU A 83 -17.86 8.49 -11.94
N GLY A 84 -18.59 9.60 -12.13
CA GLY A 84 -19.68 10.01 -11.25
C GLY A 84 -19.22 10.16 -9.81
N MET A 85 -20.10 9.90 -8.85
CA MET A 85 -19.81 9.93 -7.41
C MET A 85 -19.12 8.65 -6.90
N LEU A 86 -18.32 7.95 -7.71
CA LEU A 86 -17.56 6.80 -7.21
C LEU A 86 -16.42 7.27 -6.29
N PRO A 87 -16.29 6.70 -5.08
CA PRO A 87 -15.26 7.12 -4.13
C PRO A 87 -13.88 6.57 -4.51
N LEU A 88 -13.84 5.42 -5.19
CA LEU A 88 -12.64 4.77 -5.69
C LEU A 88 -12.71 4.63 -7.21
N GLY A 89 -11.61 4.93 -7.89
CA GLY A 89 -11.52 4.90 -9.35
C GLY A 89 -10.39 3.99 -9.84
N PHE A 90 -9.52 4.54 -10.68
CA PHE A 90 -8.42 3.79 -11.28
C PHE A 90 -7.56 3.08 -10.22
N ASN A 91 -7.30 1.79 -10.43
CA ASN A 91 -6.60 0.88 -9.52
C ASN A 91 -7.17 0.81 -8.08
N GLY A 92 -8.45 1.16 -7.91
CA GLY A 92 -9.10 1.27 -6.60
C GLY A 92 -8.56 2.42 -5.75
N GLU A 93 -7.86 3.38 -6.36
CA GLU A 93 -7.33 4.56 -5.68
C GLU A 93 -8.43 5.59 -5.45
N ARG A 94 -8.31 6.33 -4.36
CA ARG A 94 -9.27 7.38 -4.02
C ARG A 94 -9.29 8.45 -5.12
N HIS A 95 -10.49 8.72 -5.63
CA HIS A 95 -10.71 9.73 -6.66
C HIS A 95 -11.09 11.07 -6.02
N ASP A 96 -10.25 12.09 -6.21
CA ASP A 96 -10.61 13.48 -5.96
C ASP A 96 -11.35 14.02 -7.19
N GLN A 97 -12.65 14.18 -7.05
CA GLN A 97 -13.55 14.55 -8.13
C GLN A 97 -13.39 16.01 -8.57
N ILE A 98 -12.96 16.87 -7.65
CA ILE A 98 -12.79 18.31 -7.92
C ILE A 98 -11.52 18.49 -8.77
N GLY A 99 -10.43 17.86 -8.36
CA GLY A 99 -9.15 17.93 -9.07
C GLY A 99 -9.02 16.97 -10.25
N GLY A 100 -9.90 15.96 -10.35
CA GLY A 100 -9.75 14.85 -11.29
C GLY A 100 -8.49 14.03 -11.03
N LEU A 101 -8.09 13.88 -9.76
CA LEU A 101 -6.85 13.24 -9.33
C LEU A 101 -7.11 11.90 -8.66
N TYR A 102 -6.14 11.00 -8.73
CA TYR A 102 -6.08 9.83 -7.84
C TYR A 102 -5.08 10.08 -6.72
N LEU A 103 -5.48 9.79 -5.49
CA LEU A 103 -4.74 10.14 -4.27
C LEU A 103 -3.95 8.93 -3.76
N LEU A 104 -2.85 8.63 -4.45
CA LEU A 104 -2.01 7.46 -4.23
C LEU A 104 -1.20 7.56 -2.93
N GLY A 105 -0.81 6.40 -2.40
CA GLY A 105 -0.08 6.31 -1.13
C GLY A 105 -0.90 6.84 0.03
N ASN A 106 -2.22 6.59 0.04
CA ASN A 106 -3.17 7.15 1.00
C ASN A 106 -3.19 8.68 1.03
N GLY A 107 -3.20 9.30 -0.15
CA GLY A 107 -3.20 10.76 -0.29
C GLY A 107 -1.83 11.41 -0.15
N TYR A 108 -0.75 10.62 -0.16
CA TYR A 108 0.60 11.16 -0.16
C TYR A 108 0.90 11.99 -1.41
N ARG A 109 0.48 11.52 -2.61
CA ARG A 109 0.59 12.30 -3.86
C ARG A 109 -0.68 12.24 -4.69
N GLY A 110 -1.06 13.40 -5.22
CA GLY A 110 -2.04 13.51 -6.29
C GLY A 110 -1.43 13.11 -7.63
N TYR A 111 -1.93 12.02 -8.19
CA TYR A 111 -1.66 11.58 -9.57
C TYR A 111 -2.73 12.14 -10.50
N SER A 112 -2.31 12.80 -11.57
CA SER A 112 -3.22 13.28 -12.61
C SER A 112 -3.21 12.31 -13.79
N PRO A 113 -4.33 11.63 -14.07
CA PRO A 113 -4.46 10.81 -15.26
C PRO A 113 -4.49 11.63 -16.56
N ALA A 114 -4.90 12.91 -16.49
CA ALA A 114 -4.90 13.82 -17.63
C ALA A 114 -3.48 14.27 -18.01
N LEU A 115 -2.63 14.54 -17.01
CA LEU A 115 -1.21 14.87 -17.24
C LEU A 115 -0.30 13.64 -17.28
N MET A 116 -0.84 12.45 -17.00
CA MET A 116 -0.12 11.18 -16.95
C MET A 116 1.05 11.19 -15.94
N ARG A 117 0.94 11.99 -14.87
CA ARG A 117 2.04 12.20 -13.89
C ARG A 117 1.56 12.69 -12.53
N PHE A 118 2.43 12.65 -11.53
CA PHE A 118 2.18 13.23 -10.21
C PHE A 118 2.24 14.77 -10.24
N TYR A 119 1.50 15.42 -9.34
CA TYR A 119 1.55 16.88 -9.16
C TYR A 119 2.71 17.32 -8.26
N SER A 120 3.21 16.43 -7.40
CA SER A 120 4.34 16.70 -6.52
C SER A 120 5.55 15.84 -6.88
N PRO A 121 6.77 16.40 -6.77
CA PRO A 121 7.99 15.64 -7.00
C PRO A 121 8.17 14.55 -5.93
N ASP A 122 8.69 13.42 -6.35
CA ASP A 122 9.05 12.30 -5.50
C ASP A 122 10.30 12.62 -4.67
N SER A 123 10.18 12.59 -3.35
CA SER A 123 11.28 12.83 -2.41
C SER A 123 12.37 11.73 -2.45
N LEU A 124 12.07 10.56 -3.02
CA LEU A 124 13.01 9.46 -3.25
C LEU A 124 13.67 9.53 -4.65
N SER A 125 13.32 10.51 -5.48
CA SER A 125 14.02 10.78 -6.74
C SER A 125 15.18 11.77 -6.54
N PRO A 126 16.20 11.78 -7.42
CA PRO A 126 16.38 10.89 -8.57
C PRO A 126 17.16 9.60 -8.22
N PHE A 127 17.72 9.51 -7.02
CA PHE A 127 18.77 8.54 -6.69
C PHE A 127 18.33 7.38 -5.78
N ALA A 128 17.12 7.44 -5.21
CA ALA A 128 16.55 6.35 -4.42
C ALA A 128 15.42 5.65 -5.19
N GLU A 129 14.33 5.29 -4.50
CA GLU A 129 13.30 4.39 -5.04
C GLU A 129 12.32 5.07 -6.02
N GLY A 130 12.35 6.40 -6.14
CA GLY A 130 11.49 7.17 -7.05
C GLY A 130 11.94 7.18 -8.52
N GLY A 131 13.16 6.69 -8.80
CA GLY A 131 13.74 6.73 -10.14
C GLY A 131 14.17 8.13 -10.55
N VAL A 132 14.68 8.31 -11.78
CA VAL A 132 15.33 9.57 -12.18
C VAL A 132 14.35 10.74 -12.34
N ASN A 133 13.13 10.47 -12.81
CA ASN A 133 12.13 11.51 -13.05
C ASN A 133 11.10 11.52 -11.91
N SER A 134 11.19 12.56 -11.08
CA SER A 134 10.44 12.75 -9.83
C SER A 134 8.93 12.85 -9.98
N TYR A 135 8.39 12.99 -11.18
CA TYR A 135 6.95 13.09 -11.40
C TYR A 135 6.36 11.86 -12.07
N THR A 136 7.19 10.88 -12.43
CA THR A 136 6.75 9.75 -13.26
C THR A 136 5.78 8.85 -12.52
N TYR A 137 4.67 8.52 -13.17
CA TYR A 137 3.81 7.44 -12.73
C TYR A 137 4.31 6.12 -13.31
N THR A 138 4.50 5.10 -12.45
CA THR A 138 4.83 3.71 -12.83
C THR A 138 5.99 3.53 -13.82
N GLY A 139 6.91 4.48 -13.92
CA GLY A 139 7.98 4.43 -14.91
C GLY A 139 7.48 4.39 -16.36
N ASN A 140 6.34 5.05 -16.65
CA ASN A 140 5.67 5.10 -17.95
C ASN A 140 5.16 3.74 -18.47
N ASP A 141 4.76 2.83 -17.57
CA ASP A 141 4.25 1.51 -17.93
C ASP A 141 3.00 1.14 -17.08
N PRO A 142 1.94 1.97 -17.11
CA PRO A 142 0.78 1.86 -16.21
C PRO A 142 -0.14 0.67 -16.52
N ILE A 143 0.00 0.06 -17.70
CA ILE A 143 -0.70 -1.17 -18.07
C ILE A 143 -0.17 -2.36 -17.25
N ASN A 144 1.14 -2.38 -16.95
CA ASN A 144 1.79 -3.52 -16.33
C ASN A 144 2.22 -3.28 -14.88
N ARG A 145 1.93 -2.09 -14.33
CA ARG A 145 2.46 -1.63 -13.04
C ARG A 145 1.43 -0.79 -12.31
N VAL A 146 1.48 -0.88 -10.99
CA VAL A 146 0.74 -0.03 -10.06
C VAL A 146 1.75 0.57 -9.09
N ASP A 147 1.49 1.79 -8.62
CA ASP A 147 2.27 2.47 -7.58
C ASP A 147 1.44 2.60 -6.30
N PRO A 148 1.48 1.62 -5.39
CA PRO A 148 0.64 1.63 -4.19
C PRO A 148 1.09 2.64 -3.13
N THR A 149 2.35 3.09 -3.21
CA THR A 149 2.95 3.99 -2.21
C THR A 149 2.96 5.43 -2.67
N GLY A 150 2.67 5.69 -3.95
CA GLY A 150 2.96 6.96 -4.56
C GLY A 150 4.45 7.26 -4.55
N HIS A 151 5.32 6.26 -4.74
CA HIS A 151 6.79 6.42 -4.82
C HIS A 151 7.47 5.36 -5.71
N TYR A 152 6.71 4.35 -6.13
CA TYR A 152 7.26 3.15 -6.73
C TYR A 152 7.01 3.12 -8.24
N TYR A 153 8.08 3.20 -9.02
CA TYR A 153 8.02 3.15 -10.49
C TYR A 153 8.11 1.73 -11.08
N GLY A 154 8.22 0.69 -10.24
CA GLY A 154 8.45 -0.69 -10.66
C GLY A 154 7.18 -1.54 -10.80
N LYS A 155 7.35 -2.86 -10.93
CA LYS A 155 6.23 -3.82 -10.94
C LYS A 155 5.92 -4.23 -9.51
N ALA A 156 4.77 -3.79 -9.00
CA ALA A 156 4.22 -4.24 -7.72
C ALA A 156 3.06 -5.20 -7.98
N LYS A 157 2.89 -6.20 -7.11
CA LYS A 157 1.72 -7.08 -7.10
C LYS A 157 0.97 -6.87 -5.79
N ILE A 158 -0.28 -6.46 -5.90
CA ILE A 158 -1.25 -6.59 -4.81
C ILE A 158 -1.68 -8.06 -4.84
N ILE A 159 -1.35 -8.81 -3.79
CA ILE A 159 -1.67 -10.24 -3.74
C ILE A 159 -3.00 -10.42 -3.04
N GLU A 160 -3.04 -10.01 -1.78
CA GLU A 160 -4.26 -9.84 -1.01
C GLU A 160 -4.07 -8.67 -0.05
N ALA A 161 -4.64 -7.51 -0.36
CA ALA A 161 -4.65 -6.33 0.49
C ALA A 161 -4.88 -6.69 1.98
N PRO A 162 -4.08 -6.11 2.88
CA PRO A 162 -3.09 -5.06 2.62
C PRO A 162 -1.73 -5.58 2.10
N LEU A 163 -1.60 -6.87 1.75
CA LEU A 163 -0.34 -7.48 1.33
C LEU A 163 0.04 -7.12 -0.10
N ILE A 164 1.18 -6.46 -0.21
CA ILE A 164 1.79 -6.03 -1.47
C ILE A 164 3.21 -6.57 -1.53
N ALA A 165 3.62 -7.09 -2.67
CA ALA A 165 4.98 -7.54 -2.90
C ALA A 165 5.56 -6.91 -4.15
N TYR A 166 6.81 -6.45 -4.06
CA TYR A 166 7.53 -5.86 -5.19
C TYR A 166 9.03 -6.08 -5.08
N TYR A 167 9.75 -5.88 -6.19
CA TYR A 167 11.20 -6.02 -6.20
C TYR A 167 11.87 -4.66 -6.17
N LYS A 168 12.70 -4.42 -5.16
CA LYS A 168 13.61 -3.26 -5.13
C LYS A 168 14.73 -3.47 -6.14
N ARG A 169 15.00 -2.45 -6.94
CA ARG A 169 15.99 -2.46 -8.03
C ARG A 169 17.13 -1.49 -7.75
N ASN A 170 18.32 -1.77 -8.27
CA ASN A 170 19.39 -0.78 -8.31
C ASN A 170 19.19 0.20 -9.47
N PHE A 171 20.07 1.20 -9.57
CA PHE A 171 20.06 2.19 -10.64
C PHE A 171 20.09 1.60 -12.06
N LEU A 172 20.72 0.42 -12.23
CA LEU A 172 20.77 -0.32 -13.50
C LEU A 172 19.53 -1.19 -13.74
N GLY A 173 18.48 -1.10 -12.92
CA GLY A 173 17.25 -1.87 -13.05
C GLY A 173 17.32 -3.34 -12.61
N LYS A 174 18.48 -3.81 -12.12
CA LYS A 174 18.63 -5.19 -11.60
C LYS A 174 17.94 -5.33 -10.25
N LYS A 175 17.13 -6.39 -10.10
CA LYS A 175 16.48 -6.74 -8.83
C LYS A 175 17.54 -7.04 -7.76
N LYS A 176 17.38 -6.47 -6.57
CA LYS A 176 18.28 -6.69 -5.43
C LYS A 176 17.59 -7.32 -4.22
N LYS A 177 16.34 -6.93 -3.94
CA LYS A 177 15.58 -7.43 -2.79
C LYS A 177 14.11 -7.63 -3.16
N LEU A 178 13.46 -8.59 -2.51
CA LEU A 178 12.00 -8.67 -2.45
C LEU A 178 11.52 -7.82 -1.27
N ILE A 179 10.58 -6.91 -1.50
CA ILE A 179 9.92 -6.14 -0.45
C ILE A 179 8.51 -6.68 -0.28
N ILE A 180 8.11 -6.91 0.96
CA ILE A 180 6.75 -7.31 1.34
C ILE A 180 6.20 -6.23 2.27
N LEU A 181 5.16 -5.53 1.83
CA LEU A 181 4.43 -4.54 2.63
C LEU A 181 3.12 -5.17 3.11
N SER A 182 2.81 -5.03 4.40
CA SER A 182 1.48 -5.33 4.93
C SER A 182 1.32 -4.77 6.35
N HIS A 183 0.26 -5.18 7.05
CA HIS A 183 0.15 -5.07 8.50
C HIS A 183 0.43 -6.42 9.16
N GLY A 184 0.71 -6.40 10.46
CA GLY A 184 0.90 -7.63 11.21
C GLY A 184 0.98 -7.43 12.73
N LYS A 185 1.16 -8.55 13.41
CA LYS A 185 1.35 -8.69 14.86
C LYS A 185 2.53 -9.66 15.08
N PRO A 186 3.09 -9.77 16.30
CA PRO A 186 4.13 -10.75 16.56
C PRO A 186 3.72 -12.14 16.07
N GLY A 187 4.50 -12.74 15.18
CA GLY A 187 4.26 -14.06 14.61
C GLY A 187 3.32 -14.12 13.38
N PHE A 188 2.70 -13.01 12.97
CA PHE A 188 1.71 -13.04 11.88
C PHE A 188 1.76 -11.80 10.98
N ILE A 189 1.59 -12.04 9.67
CA ILE A 189 1.33 -11.01 8.66
C ILE A 189 -0.12 -11.08 8.19
N GLN A 190 -0.71 -9.97 7.79
CA GLN A 190 -2.07 -9.94 7.28
C GLN A 190 -2.11 -10.04 5.75
N ALA A 191 -3.09 -10.79 5.22
CA ALA A 191 -3.38 -10.88 3.79
C ALA A 191 -4.86 -11.25 3.63
N GLY A 192 -5.64 -10.46 2.86
CA GLY A 192 -7.02 -10.81 2.52
C GLY A 192 -7.96 -10.99 3.71
N GLY A 193 -7.72 -10.27 4.80
CA GLY A 193 -8.43 -10.44 6.08
C GLY A 193 -7.88 -11.55 6.98
N ASN A 194 -7.09 -12.48 6.45
CA ASN A 194 -6.48 -13.59 7.18
C ASN A 194 -5.17 -13.18 7.88
N ALA A 195 -4.85 -13.88 8.96
CA ALA A 195 -3.54 -13.80 9.62
C ALA A 195 -2.70 -15.01 9.20
N LEU A 196 -1.57 -14.77 8.53
CA LEU A 196 -0.71 -15.79 7.96
C LEU A 196 0.59 -15.91 8.78
N ASN A 197 1.04 -17.14 9.01
CA ASN A 197 2.40 -17.41 9.46
C ASN A 197 3.39 -17.38 8.27
N ALA A 198 4.68 -17.58 8.53
CA ALA A 198 5.73 -17.51 7.50
C ALA A 198 5.57 -18.58 6.40
N GLU A 199 5.08 -19.77 6.73
CA GLU A 199 4.86 -20.86 5.76
C GLU A 199 3.67 -20.55 4.84
N GLN A 200 2.55 -20.13 5.41
CA GLN A 200 1.37 -19.72 4.67
C GLN A 200 1.66 -18.53 3.75
N LEU A 201 2.42 -17.53 4.25
CA LEU A 201 2.90 -16.42 3.42
C LEU A 201 3.74 -16.94 2.25
N THR A 202 4.67 -17.86 2.51
CA THR A 202 5.54 -18.42 1.46
C THR A 202 4.73 -19.11 0.36
N ARG A 203 3.72 -19.92 0.74
CA ARG A 203 2.82 -20.57 -0.22
C ARG A 203 2.06 -19.52 -1.05
N LEU A 204 1.41 -18.56 -0.38
CA LEU A 204 0.66 -17.49 -1.04
C LEU A 204 1.51 -16.71 -2.06
N LEU A 205 2.75 -16.38 -1.71
CA LEU A 205 3.68 -15.69 -2.60
C LEU A 205 4.03 -16.53 -3.84
N ASN A 206 4.32 -17.83 -3.65
CA ASN A 206 4.67 -18.74 -4.73
C ASN A 206 3.48 -18.98 -5.67
N ASP A 207 2.28 -19.17 -5.13
CA ASP A 207 1.03 -19.32 -5.90
C ASP A 207 0.77 -18.07 -6.76
N ASN A 208 1.17 -16.89 -6.27
CA ASN A 208 1.11 -15.63 -7.00
C ASN A 208 2.35 -15.34 -7.87
N ASN A 209 3.14 -16.36 -8.20
CA ASN A 209 4.33 -16.30 -9.05
C ASN A 209 5.40 -15.32 -8.53
N ILE A 210 5.58 -15.24 -7.21
CA ILE A 210 6.63 -14.45 -6.56
C ILE A 210 7.68 -15.41 -6.01
N LYS A 211 8.89 -15.33 -6.56
CA LYS A 211 10.00 -16.19 -6.13
C LYS A 211 10.56 -15.70 -4.80
N THR A 212 10.35 -16.48 -3.74
CA THR A 212 10.73 -16.14 -2.36
C THR A 212 12.15 -16.56 -1.98
N ASN A 213 12.76 -17.50 -2.72
CA ASN A 213 14.05 -18.12 -2.41
C ASN A 213 15.24 -17.62 -3.23
N LYS A 214 15.10 -16.49 -3.94
CA LYS A 214 16.14 -15.98 -4.86
C LYS A 214 16.87 -14.74 -4.39
N LEU A 215 16.20 -13.88 -3.63
CA LEU A 215 16.70 -12.58 -3.23
C LEU A 215 16.45 -12.40 -1.73
N PRO A 216 17.31 -11.64 -1.03
CA PRO A 216 17.02 -11.21 0.33
C PRO A 216 15.66 -10.52 0.38
N THR A 217 14.92 -10.79 1.45
CA THR A 217 13.55 -10.28 1.64
C THR A 217 13.54 -9.22 2.74
N GLU A 218 12.81 -8.13 2.53
CA GLU A 218 12.62 -7.08 3.52
C GLU A 218 11.13 -6.92 3.79
N MET A 219 10.75 -7.07 5.06
CA MET A 219 9.39 -7.11 5.54
C MET A 219 9.01 -5.83 6.24
N HIS A 220 8.04 -5.12 5.66
CA HIS A 220 7.53 -3.85 6.13
C HIS A 220 6.13 -4.07 6.66
N PHE A 221 6.06 -4.66 7.86
CA PHE A 221 4.85 -4.70 8.66
C PHE A 221 5.18 -4.68 10.16
N CYS A 222 4.22 -4.24 10.97
CA CYS A 222 4.37 -4.11 12.42
C CYS A 222 4.81 -5.43 13.03
N PHE A 223 5.82 -5.40 13.90
CA PHE A 223 6.29 -6.53 14.69
C PHE A 223 6.89 -7.69 13.88
N SER A 224 7.27 -7.45 12.62
CA SER A 224 7.91 -8.44 11.76
C SER A 224 9.18 -9.05 12.38
N ALA A 225 9.94 -8.28 13.13
CA ALA A 225 11.11 -8.73 13.89
C ALA A 225 10.90 -8.73 15.41
N THR A 226 9.65 -8.88 15.87
CA THR A 226 9.34 -9.03 17.30
C THR A 226 9.07 -10.49 17.63
N LYS A 227 9.66 -10.98 18.72
CA LYS A 227 9.43 -12.34 19.21
C LYS A 227 8.00 -12.50 19.74
N THR A 228 7.38 -13.66 19.49
CA THR A 228 6.12 -14.05 20.13
C THR A 228 6.37 -14.35 21.62
N LYS A 229 5.29 -14.56 22.39
CA LYS A 229 5.41 -14.99 23.80
C LYS A 229 6.17 -16.32 23.95
N ASN A 230 6.15 -17.16 22.90
CA ASN A 230 6.84 -18.44 22.86
C ASN A 230 8.27 -18.32 22.32
N GLY A 231 8.74 -17.10 22.03
CA GLY A 231 10.09 -16.82 21.54
C GLY A 231 10.27 -16.95 20.03
N GLU A 232 9.22 -17.29 19.27
CA GLU A 232 9.25 -17.43 17.81
C GLU A 232 9.43 -16.07 17.14
N LEU A 233 10.11 -16.04 15.99
CA LEU A 233 10.42 -14.80 15.29
C LEU A 233 10.07 -14.94 13.81
N PHE A 234 9.05 -14.20 13.36
CA PHE A 234 8.50 -14.36 12.00
C PHE A 234 9.57 -14.27 10.90
N ILE A 235 10.45 -13.26 10.96
CA ILE A 235 11.53 -13.11 9.97
C ILE A 235 12.53 -14.27 10.00
N GLN A 236 12.73 -14.93 11.15
CA GLN A 236 13.60 -16.09 11.27
C GLN A 236 12.96 -17.32 10.66
N ASP A 237 11.67 -17.55 10.93
CA ASP A 237 10.91 -18.65 10.33
C ASP A 237 10.89 -18.50 8.81
N TYR A 238 10.60 -17.30 8.31
CA TYR A 238 10.62 -17.03 6.88
C TYR A 238 12.01 -17.21 6.25
N ALA A 239 13.08 -16.73 6.90
CA ALA A 239 14.45 -16.94 6.44
C ALA A 239 14.81 -18.44 6.36
N ASN A 240 14.42 -19.21 7.37
CA ASN A 240 14.65 -20.65 7.45
C ASN A 240 13.90 -21.42 6.37
N ILE A 241 12.65 -21.04 6.08
CA ILE A 241 11.82 -21.66 5.05
C ILE A 241 12.38 -21.36 3.65
N ASN A 242 12.68 -20.09 3.38
CA ASN A 242 13.02 -19.63 2.03
C ASN A 242 14.51 -19.63 1.71
N LYS A 243 15.36 -19.92 2.70
CA LYS A 243 16.82 -19.96 2.59
C LYS A 243 17.41 -18.64 2.05
N VAL A 244 16.84 -17.51 2.48
CA VAL A 244 17.32 -16.16 2.16
C VAL A 244 17.37 -15.30 3.40
N ASP A 245 18.32 -14.37 3.43
CA ASP A 245 18.35 -13.33 4.47
C ASP A 245 17.04 -12.55 4.46
N THR A 246 16.46 -12.39 5.65
CA THR A 246 15.16 -11.73 5.81
C THR A 246 15.26 -10.67 6.89
N SER A 247 14.94 -9.43 6.52
CA SER A 247 15.01 -8.29 7.44
C SER A 247 13.62 -7.73 7.74
N GLY A 248 13.41 -7.27 8.97
CA GLY A 248 12.17 -6.64 9.42
C GLY A 248 12.40 -5.68 10.58
N PHE A 249 11.33 -5.31 11.28
CA PHE A 249 11.34 -4.28 12.30
C PHE A 249 10.75 -4.78 13.62
N ASN A 250 11.40 -4.41 14.72
CA ASN A 250 10.89 -4.69 16.06
C ASN A 250 9.90 -3.57 16.48
N GLY A 251 8.68 -3.95 16.86
CA GLY A 251 7.65 -3.02 17.31
C GLY A 251 6.66 -2.60 16.21
N LYS A 252 5.72 -1.71 16.58
CA LYS A 252 4.81 -1.09 15.59
C LYS A 252 5.62 -0.27 14.61
N ILE A 253 5.12 -0.19 13.37
CA ILE A 253 5.74 0.59 12.32
C ILE A 253 4.67 1.49 11.67
N GLU A 254 4.96 2.78 11.50
CA GLU A 254 4.08 3.77 10.87
C GLU A 254 4.82 4.57 9.80
N THR A 255 4.22 4.83 8.65
CA THR A 255 4.78 5.78 7.67
C THR A 255 4.31 7.20 8.05
N ARG A 256 5.08 7.99 8.82
CA ARG A 256 4.74 9.41 9.04
C ARG A 256 5.61 10.33 8.19
N ASP A 257 4.95 11.17 7.38
CA ASP A 257 5.49 12.47 7.00
C ASP A 257 4.95 13.53 7.98
N ASN A 258 5.82 14.37 8.53
CA ASN A 258 5.48 15.26 9.66
C ASN A 258 4.50 16.39 9.30
N HIS A 259 4.10 16.53 8.04
CA HIS A 259 3.12 17.53 7.59
C HIS A 259 1.66 17.20 7.97
N PHE A 260 1.36 15.96 8.37
CA PHE A 260 -0.01 15.52 8.73
C PHE A 260 -0.20 15.24 10.23
N SER A 261 0.70 15.72 11.09
CA SER A 261 0.72 15.48 12.53
C SER A 261 -0.48 16.04 13.32
N ALA A 262 -1.37 16.82 12.69
CA ALA A 262 -2.52 17.44 13.36
C ALA A 262 -3.76 16.53 13.49
N LEU A 263 -3.77 15.31 12.93
CA LEU A 263 -5.00 14.49 12.85
C LEU A 263 -4.96 13.11 13.54
N ALA A 264 -3.85 12.72 14.18
CA ALA A 264 -3.76 11.41 14.84
C ALA A 264 -3.27 11.55 16.29
N SER A 265 -4.21 11.45 17.24
CA SER A 265 -3.94 11.43 18.68
C SER A 265 -3.49 10.05 19.19
N ASP A 266 -2.72 9.30 18.40
CA ASP A 266 -2.31 7.94 18.76
C ASP A 266 -0.78 7.78 18.76
N SER A 267 -0.28 7.28 19.89
CA SER A 267 1.14 7.16 20.23
C SER A 267 1.75 5.91 19.62
N GLY A 268 1.99 5.90 18.30
CA GLY A 268 2.72 4.84 17.61
C GLY A 268 4.03 5.30 16.97
N ILE A 269 4.90 4.32 16.69
CA ILE A 269 6.30 4.52 16.29
C ILE A 269 6.38 4.79 14.78
N THR A 270 6.96 5.94 14.44
CA THR A 270 7.22 6.41 13.08
C THR A 270 8.43 5.72 12.45
N ILE A 271 8.25 5.01 11.34
CA ILE A 271 9.32 4.69 10.38
C ILE A 271 9.59 5.90 9.50
N ARG A 272 10.87 6.19 9.33
CA ARG A 272 11.40 6.87 8.15
C ARG A 272 12.28 5.88 7.41
N HIS A 273 12.13 5.77 6.10
CA HIS A 273 13.16 5.13 5.29
C HIS A 273 14.47 5.88 5.54
N LYS A 274 15.59 5.17 5.78
CA LYS A 274 16.92 5.79 5.72
C LYS A 274 17.13 6.27 4.28
N LEU A 275 16.76 7.52 4.01
CA LEU A 275 17.30 8.26 2.89
C LEU A 275 18.82 8.38 3.15
N PRO A 276 19.68 8.19 2.13
CA PRO A 276 21.04 8.70 2.21
C PRO A 276 20.97 10.18 2.64
N LYS A 277 21.99 10.65 3.37
CA LYS A 277 22.06 11.98 4.02
C LYS A 277 21.20 13.02 3.31
N PRO A 278 20.39 13.82 4.05
CA PRO A 278 19.48 14.79 3.44
C PRO A 278 20.21 15.58 2.36
N ASN A 279 19.54 15.75 1.23
CA ASN A 279 19.95 16.71 0.21
C ASN A 279 20.40 17.99 0.95
N PRO A 280 21.65 18.47 0.76
CA PRO A 280 22.19 19.61 1.49
C PRO A 280 21.36 20.90 1.36
N LEU A 281 20.35 20.92 0.47
CA LEU A 281 19.38 21.99 0.30
C LEU A 281 18.14 21.91 1.23
N HIS A 282 17.99 20.86 2.03
CA HIS A 282 16.86 20.66 2.98
C HIS A 282 17.33 20.25 4.37
N SER A 283 18.28 20.99 4.96
CA SER A 283 18.67 20.82 6.36
C SER A 283 17.79 21.67 7.28
N ASP A 284 16.68 21.12 7.76
CA ASP A 284 15.97 21.71 8.91
C ASP A 284 16.65 21.23 10.21
N PRO A 285 17.32 22.14 10.96
CA PRO A 285 18.07 21.80 12.18
C PRO A 285 17.19 21.36 13.35
N ASN A 286 15.87 21.54 13.29
CA ASN A 286 14.94 21.14 14.37
C ASN A 286 14.35 19.74 14.17
N LYS A 287 14.65 19.08 13.05
CA LYS A 287 14.06 17.79 12.70
C LYS A 287 14.85 16.66 13.37
N ARG A 288 14.40 16.20 14.54
CA ARG A 288 14.92 14.98 15.20
C ARG A 288 14.34 13.73 14.49
N TYR A 289 15.18 12.73 14.20
CA TYR A 289 14.83 11.48 13.51
C TYR A 289 15.05 10.29 14.46
N PRO A 290 14.02 9.53 14.87
CA PRO A 290 14.22 8.24 15.52
C PRO A 290 14.76 7.22 14.50
N THR A 291 15.85 6.54 14.81
CA THR A 291 16.49 5.52 13.95
C THR A 291 16.15 4.12 14.45
N HIS A 292 15.25 3.41 13.78
CA HIS A 292 15.14 1.96 13.95
C HIS A 292 15.81 1.27 12.76
N GLU A 293 16.93 0.62 13.01
CA GLU A 293 17.61 -0.19 12.00
C GLU A 293 16.88 -1.53 11.82
N PRO A 294 16.72 -2.01 10.58
CA PRO A 294 16.08 -3.30 10.33
C PRO A 294 16.92 -4.43 10.95
N ILE A 295 16.25 -5.34 11.65
CA ILE A 295 16.86 -6.56 12.17
C ILE A 295 16.87 -7.59 11.05
N THR A 296 18.02 -8.20 10.79
CA THR A 296 18.18 -9.22 9.76
C THR A 296 18.34 -10.59 10.41
N ALA A 297 17.53 -11.55 9.99
CA ALA A 297 17.65 -12.96 10.29
C ALA A 297 18.31 -13.68 9.11
N THR A 298 19.35 -14.45 9.40
CA THR A 298 20.02 -15.33 8.43
C THR A 298 19.43 -16.75 8.54
N PRO A 299 19.34 -17.51 7.43
CA PRO A 299 18.88 -18.88 7.47
C PRO A 299 19.77 -19.75 8.36
N GLN A 300 19.18 -20.43 9.34
CA GLN A 300 19.89 -21.39 10.20
C GLN A 300 19.91 -22.77 9.54
N GLN A 301 21.04 -23.47 9.63
CA GLN A 301 21.10 -24.89 9.27
C GLN A 301 20.31 -25.69 10.33
N GLN A 302 19.38 -26.54 9.89
CA GLN A 302 18.79 -27.53 10.77
C GLN A 302 19.92 -28.49 11.19
N ILE A 303 20.30 -28.45 12.47
CA ILE A 303 21.11 -29.52 13.06
C ILE A 303 20.18 -30.74 13.09
N PRO A 304 20.50 -31.84 12.39
CA PRO A 304 19.69 -33.04 12.49
C PRO A 304 19.66 -33.47 13.97
N LEU A 305 18.45 -33.64 14.52
CA LEU A 305 18.28 -34.24 15.82
C LEU A 305 18.96 -35.61 15.79
N ILE A 306 20.07 -35.74 16.52
CA ILE A 306 20.67 -37.04 16.80
C ILE A 306 19.60 -37.79 17.58
N ARG A 307 18.97 -38.79 16.94
CA ARG A 307 18.18 -39.79 17.66
C ARG A 307 19.17 -40.55 18.55
N VAL A 308 19.09 -40.31 19.86
CA VAL A 308 19.71 -41.15 20.89
C VAL A 308 18.75 -42.28 21.21
#